data_AF-B0CEM6-F1
#
_entry.id   AF-B0CEM6-F1
#
_cell.length_a   1.000
_cell.length_b   1.000
_cell.length_c   1.000
_cell.angle_alpha   90.00
_cell.angle_beta   90.00
_cell.angle_gamma   90.00
#
_symmetry.space_group_name_H-M   'P 1'
#
loop_
_entity.id
_entity.type
_entity.pdbx_description
1 polymer ?
#
loop_
_entity_poly.entity_id
_entity_poly.type
_entity_poly.pdbx_seq_one_letter_code
_entity_poly.pdbx_strand_id
1 'polypeptide(L)'
;MDSKCLVDWLKDQQIWDYVSPLEKTWFTAKEMTNEERRRLGWRIEAEWTLLWSISKVQSLGLPTQTCNTATLVDDIMPKLDDPIATFIASAKLRSSSALWVEDNRVYNLHCYARQAFKSNTVPDDLIYDVLVQRHYAFEWLHSRDEWDDIRLDT
;
A
#
# COMPACT_ATOMS: atom_id res chain seq x y z
N MET A 1 -19.02 -3.20 -4.47
CA MET A 1 -18.37 -4.35 -5.12
C MET A 1 -18.71 -5.60 -4.31
N ASP A 2 -19.18 -6.67 -4.95
CA ASP A 2 -19.51 -7.91 -4.24
C ASP A 2 -18.21 -8.67 -3.92
N SER A 3 -17.95 -8.92 -2.64
CA SER A 3 -16.73 -9.60 -2.18
C SER A 3 -16.55 -10.98 -2.81
N LYS A 4 -17.67 -11.65 -3.14
CA LYS A 4 -17.65 -12.94 -3.81
C LYS A 4 -17.07 -12.85 -5.22
N CYS A 5 -17.45 -11.82 -5.97
CA CYS A 5 -16.95 -11.59 -7.33
C CYS A 5 -15.44 -11.32 -7.36
N LEU A 6 -14.91 -10.62 -6.34
CA LEU A 6 -13.46 -10.40 -6.21
C LEU A 6 -12.70 -11.69 -5.93
N VAL A 7 -13.15 -12.50 -4.96
CA VAL A 7 -12.48 -13.77 -4.60
C VAL A 7 -12.47 -14.74 -5.77
N ASP A 8 -13.58 -14.86 -6.49
CA ASP A 8 -13.68 -15.73 -7.65
C ASP A 8 -12.71 -15.27 -8.76
N TRP A 9 -12.66 -13.96 -9.04
CA TRP A 9 -11.69 -13.41 -10.01
C TRP A 9 -10.24 -13.66 -9.58
N LEU A 10 -9.87 -13.45 -8.32
CA LEU A 10 -8.50 -13.69 -7.82
C LEU A 10 -8.08 -15.17 -7.97
N LYS A 11 -9.02 -16.10 -7.80
CA LYS A 11 -8.78 -17.54 -8.01
C LYS A 11 -8.64 -17.88 -9.48
N ASP A 12 -9.50 -17.35 -10.33
CA ASP A 12 -9.44 -17.54 -11.78
C ASP A 12 -8.14 -17.00 -12.37
N GLN A 13 -7.64 -15.89 -11.83
CA GLN A 13 -6.34 -15.30 -12.18
C GLN A 13 -5.14 -16.02 -11.52
N GLN A 14 -5.36 -17.08 -10.73
CA GLN A 14 -4.34 -17.86 -10.02
C GLN A 14 -3.46 -17.04 -9.06
N ILE A 15 -3.98 -15.96 -8.48
CA ILE A 15 -3.24 -15.09 -7.55
C ILE A 15 -3.76 -15.13 -6.11
N TRP A 16 -4.81 -15.91 -5.84
CA TRP A 16 -5.39 -16.06 -4.50
C TRP A 16 -4.38 -16.49 -3.43
N ASP A 17 -3.37 -17.28 -3.80
CA ASP A 17 -2.37 -17.75 -2.84
C ASP A 17 -1.46 -16.64 -2.32
N TYR A 18 -1.27 -15.56 -3.10
CA TYR A 18 -0.48 -14.38 -2.72
C TYR A 18 -1.24 -13.38 -1.84
N VAL A 19 -2.56 -13.54 -1.69
CA VAL A 19 -3.38 -12.68 -0.82
C VAL A 19 -3.04 -12.98 0.64
N SER A 20 -2.84 -11.92 1.43
CA SER A 20 -2.39 -12.07 2.81
C SER A 20 -3.45 -12.78 3.69
N PRO A 21 -3.05 -13.46 4.78
CA PRO A 21 -4.00 -14.05 5.72
C PRO A 21 -5.09 -13.07 6.23
N LEU A 22 -4.72 -11.82 6.51
CA LEU A 22 -5.65 -10.78 6.92
C LEU A 22 -6.61 -10.40 5.79
N GLU A 23 -6.10 -10.22 4.56
CA GLU A 23 -6.91 -9.92 3.39
C GLU A 23 -7.90 -11.05 3.06
N LYS A 24 -7.47 -12.31 3.15
CA LYS A 24 -8.34 -13.48 3.00
C LYS A 24 -9.48 -13.47 4.01
N THR A 25 -9.18 -13.10 5.25
CA THR A 25 -10.19 -12.93 6.30
C THR A 25 -11.18 -11.83 5.93
N TRP A 26 -10.71 -10.69 5.45
CA TRP A 26 -11.57 -9.55 5.10
C TRP A 26 -12.42 -9.80 3.85
N PHE A 27 -11.86 -10.40 2.80
CA PHE A 27 -12.61 -10.73 1.58
C PHE A 27 -13.66 -11.82 1.79
N THR A 28 -13.57 -12.59 2.87
CA THR A 28 -14.55 -13.63 3.20
C THR A 28 -15.44 -13.29 4.39
N ALA A 29 -15.15 -12.18 5.10
CA ALA A 29 -15.93 -11.73 6.23
C ALA A 29 -17.32 -11.27 5.81
N LYS A 30 -18.34 -11.70 6.57
CA LYS A 30 -19.72 -11.20 6.38
C LYS A 30 -19.87 -9.76 6.87
N GLU A 31 -19.15 -9.40 7.92
CA GLU A 31 -19.16 -8.08 8.54
C GLU A 31 -17.75 -7.72 9.02
N MET A 32 -17.43 -6.43 8.99
CA MET A 32 -16.18 -5.88 9.53
C MET A 32 -16.51 -4.77 10.53
N THR A 33 -15.77 -4.71 11.62
CA THR A 33 -15.84 -3.59 12.55
C THR A 33 -15.37 -2.30 11.89
N ASN A 34 -15.76 -1.15 12.46
CA ASN A 34 -15.31 0.15 11.97
C ASN A 34 -13.79 0.31 12.07
N GLU A 35 -13.17 -0.27 13.09
CA GLU A 35 -11.73 -0.23 13.29
C GLU A 35 -10.98 -1.04 12.21
N GLU A 36 -11.45 -2.25 11.90
CA GLU A 36 -10.89 -3.07 10.82
C GLU A 36 -11.04 -2.39 9.47
N ARG A 37 -12.22 -1.80 9.19
CA ARG A 37 -12.46 -1.04 7.96
C ARG A 37 -11.51 0.14 7.83
N ARG A 38 -11.26 0.86 8.94
CA ARG A 38 -10.31 1.98 8.94
C ARG A 38 -8.88 1.50 8.68
N ARG A 39 -8.44 0.44 9.36
CA ARG A 39 -7.10 -0.15 9.17
C ARG A 39 -6.89 -0.62 7.73
N LEU A 40 -7.86 -1.33 7.17
CA LEU A 40 -7.84 -1.77 5.78
C LEU A 40 -7.86 -0.58 4.81
N GLY A 41 -8.68 0.43 5.09
CA GLY A 41 -8.76 1.63 4.25
C GLY A 41 -7.42 2.33 4.06
N TRP A 42 -6.55 2.29 5.07
CA TRP A 42 -5.20 2.86 4.97
C TRP A 42 -4.24 2.04 4.08
N ARG A 43 -4.50 0.74 3.84
CA ARG A 43 -3.64 -0.10 2.98
C ARG A 43 -3.52 0.43 1.55
N ILE A 44 -4.48 1.24 1.10
CA ILE A 44 -4.42 1.89 -0.22
C ILE A 44 -3.19 2.80 -0.38
N GLU A 45 -2.65 3.37 0.70
CA GLU A 45 -1.41 4.16 0.64
C GLU A 45 -0.17 3.28 0.49
N ALA A 46 -0.22 2.08 1.05
CA ALA A 46 0.83 1.08 0.86
C ALA A 46 0.78 0.54 -0.58
N GLU A 47 -0.42 0.26 -1.10
CA GLU A 47 -0.64 -0.08 -2.51
C GLU A 47 -0.15 1.02 -3.46
N TRP A 48 -0.47 2.29 -3.18
CA TRP A 48 0.03 3.44 -3.95
C TRP A 48 1.57 3.47 -4.00
N THR A 49 2.21 3.07 -2.91
CA THR A 49 3.68 2.95 -2.82
C THR A 49 4.22 1.80 -3.64
N LEU A 50 3.56 0.64 -3.61
CA LEU A 50 3.93 -0.51 -4.45
C LEU A 50 3.71 -0.19 -5.94
N LEU A 51 2.61 0.46 -6.30
CA LEU A 51 2.35 0.95 -7.67
C LEU A 51 3.41 1.97 -8.13
N TRP A 52 3.88 2.81 -7.22
CA TRP A 52 5.06 3.62 -7.46
C TRP A 52 6.31 2.74 -7.61
N SER A 53 6.56 1.70 -6.84
CA SER A 53 7.76 0.87 -7.07
C SER A 53 7.84 0.28 -8.50
N ILE A 54 6.68 0.00 -9.13
CA ILE A 54 6.56 -0.61 -10.47
C ILE A 54 6.19 0.36 -11.61
N SER A 55 6.50 1.65 -11.46
CA SER A 55 6.33 2.67 -12.53
C SER A 55 4.89 2.93 -12.99
N LYS A 56 3.88 2.61 -12.15
CA LYS A 56 2.47 2.94 -12.42
C LYS A 56 2.08 4.33 -11.89
N VAL A 57 2.68 4.73 -10.78
CA VAL A 57 2.51 6.07 -10.19
C VAL A 57 3.76 6.90 -10.42
N GLN A 58 3.64 8.18 -10.79
CA GLN A 58 4.78 9.05 -11.08
C GLN A 58 5.54 9.50 -9.82
N SER A 59 4.83 9.90 -8.77
CA SER A 59 5.40 10.40 -7.52
C SER A 59 4.48 10.11 -6.34
N LEU A 60 5.05 9.86 -5.16
CA LEU A 60 4.29 9.72 -3.91
C LEU A 60 3.93 11.09 -3.31
N GLY A 61 4.73 12.12 -3.58
CA GLY A 61 4.58 13.43 -2.94
C GLY A 61 4.85 13.39 -1.43
N LEU A 62 4.48 14.47 -0.73
CA LEU A 62 4.55 14.54 0.72
C LEU A 62 3.36 13.81 1.36
N PRO A 63 3.51 13.25 2.57
CA PRO A 63 2.41 12.62 3.31
C PRO A 63 1.47 13.68 3.94
N THR A 64 1.12 14.72 3.20
CA THR A 64 0.20 15.79 3.62
C THR A 64 -1.18 15.66 2.98
N GLN A 65 -1.33 14.67 2.11
CA GLN A 65 -2.56 14.30 1.42
C GLN A 65 -2.60 12.79 1.19
N THR A 66 -3.81 12.24 1.13
CA THR A 66 -4.00 10.85 0.68
C THR A 66 -3.71 10.72 -0.82
N CYS A 67 -3.45 9.51 -1.27
CA CYS A 67 -3.35 9.14 -2.67
C CYS A 67 -4.65 9.44 -3.42
N ASN A 68 -4.53 9.59 -4.74
CA ASN A 68 -5.70 9.74 -5.59
C ASN A 68 -6.35 8.37 -5.78
N THR A 69 -7.31 8.06 -4.92
CA THR A 69 -8.01 6.77 -4.90
C THR A 69 -8.79 6.51 -6.19
N ALA A 70 -9.35 7.54 -6.82
CA ALA A 70 -10.02 7.43 -8.11
C ALA A 70 -9.03 6.99 -9.20
N THR A 71 -7.88 7.65 -9.32
CA THR A 71 -6.85 7.22 -10.28
C THR A 71 -6.29 5.83 -9.97
N LEU A 72 -6.10 5.47 -8.71
CA LEU A 72 -5.66 4.12 -8.34
C LEU A 72 -6.68 3.08 -8.83
N VAL A 73 -7.96 3.24 -8.47
CA VAL A 73 -9.00 2.23 -8.73
C VAL A 73 -9.46 2.22 -10.18
N ASP A 74 -9.69 3.39 -10.77
CA ASP A 74 -10.34 3.51 -12.08
C ASP A 74 -9.36 3.49 -13.26
N ASP A 75 -8.13 4.01 -13.06
CA ASP A 75 -7.16 4.20 -14.15
C ASP A 75 -5.97 3.22 -14.11
N ILE A 76 -5.52 2.82 -12.91
CA ILE A 76 -4.30 2.01 -12.74
C ILE A 76 -4.60 0.53 -12.55
N MET A 77 -5.52 0.21 -11.63
CA MET A 77 -5.81 -1.18 -11.26
C MET A 77 -6.58 -1.91 -12.36
N PRO A 78 -6.33 -3.21 -12.56
CA PRO A 78 -7.09 -4.02 -13.51
C PRO A 78 -8.55 -4.15 -13.06
N LYS A 79 -9.48 -4.17 -14.02
CA LYS A 79 -10.90 -4.40 -13.74
C LYS A 79 -11.18 -5.89 -13.50
N LEU A 80 -12.32 -6.20 -12.87
CA LEU A 80 -12.70 -7.56 -12.44
C LEU A 80 -13.01 -8.56 -13.57
N ASP A 81 -12.60 -8.26 -14.78
CA ASP A 81 -12.76 -9.03 -16.00
C ASP A 81 -11.50 -8.96 -16.88
N ASP A 82 -10.56 -8.09 -16.52
CA ASP A 82 -9.28 -7.95 -17.22
C ASP A 82 -8.31 -9.06 -16.80
N PRO A 83 -7.58 -9.67 -17.75
CA PRO A 83 -6.49 -10.59 -17.41
C PRO A 83 -5.37 -9.89 -16.63
N ILE A 84 -5.04 -10.40 -15.44
CA ILE A 84 -3.98 -9.83 -14.59
C ILE A 84 -2.62 -9.82 -15.30
N ALA A 85 -2.40 -10.78 -16.22
CA ALA A 85 -1.17 -10.91 -16.98
C ALA A 85 -0.79 -9.62 -17.73
N THR A 86 -1.77 -8.86 -18.24
CA THR A 86 -1.53 -7.58 -18.93
C THR A 86 -1.00 -6.52 -17.97
N PHE A 87 -1.54 -6.47 -16.75
CA PHE A 87 -1.07 -5.57 -15.71
C PHE A 87 0.36 -5.92 -15.28
N ILE A 88 0.64 -7.21 -15.05
CA ILE A 88 1.98 -7.70 -14.68
C ILE A 88 2.99 -7.43 -15.79
N ALA A 89 2.66 -7.73 -17.05
CA ALA A 89 3.57 -7.52 -18.18
C ALA A 89 3.91 -6.03 -18.42
N SER A 90 3.03 -5.12 -18.00
CA SER A 90 3.25 -3.67 -18.11
C SER A 90 3.88 -3.05 -16.85
N ALA A 91 4.08 -3.83 -15.78
CA ALA A 91 4.77 -3.39 -14.58
C ALA A 91 6.28 -3.30 -14.83
N LYS A 92 6.90 -2.17 -14.46
CA LYS A 92 8.34 -1.97 -14.61
C LYS A 92 8.93 -1.47 -13.31
N LEU A 93 9.71 -2.32 -12.65
CA LEU A 93 10.41 -1.94 -11.42
C LEU A 93 11.29 -0.71 -11.68
N ARG A 94 11.18 0.31 -10.82
CA ARG A 94 12.06 1.47 -10.83
C ARG A 94 13.51 1.06 -10.55
N SER A 95 14.47 1.89 -10.96
CA SER A 95 15.89 1.62 -10.69
C SER A 95 16.14 1.52 -9.19
N SER A 96 17.11 0.69 -8.80
CA SER A 96 17.51 0.54 -7.39
C SER A 96 17.87 1.89 -6.74
N SER A 97 18.48 2.81 -7.51
CA SER A 97 18.78 4.17 -7.04
C SER A 97 17.51 4.98 -6.75
N ALA A 98 16.49 4.90 -7.61
CA ALA A 98 15.24 5.63 -7.41
C ALA A 98 14.47 5.07 -6.20
N LEU A 99 14.39 3.74 -6.08
CA LEU A 99 13.79 3.07 -4.93
C LEU A 99 14.48 3.50 -3.63
N TRP A 100 15.82 3.40 -3.58
CA TRP A 100 16.59 3.75 -2.40
C TRP A 100 16.44 5.22 -1.98
N VAL A 101 16.43 6.15 -2.93
CA VAL A 101 16.24 7.58 -2.63
C VAL A 101 14.88 7.85 -1.98
N GLU A 102 13.81 7.26 -2.54
CA GLU A 102 12.46 7.51 -2.04
C GLU A 102 12.20 6.78 -0.71
N ASP A 103 12.69 5.55 -0.59
CA ASP A 103 12.68 4.81 0.68
C ASP A 103 13.39 5.61 1.78
N ASN A 104 14.63 6.06 1.54
CA ASN A 104 15.36 6.87 2.52
C ASN A 104 14.61 8.16 2.87
N ARG A 105 13.91 8.77 1.92
CA ARG A 105 13.08 9.95 2.18
C ARG A 105 11.93 9.61 3.12
N VAL A 106 11.20 8.52 2.86
CA VAL A 106 10.06 8.07 3.69
C VAL A 106 10.53 7.63 5.08
N TYR A 107 11.61 6.84 5.15
CA TYR A 107 12.26 6.43 6.40
C TYR A 107 12.64 7.65 7.26
N ASN A 108 13.37 8.62 6.70
CA ASN A 108 13.81 9.80 7.45
C ASN A 108 12.61 10.64 7.91
N LEU A 109 11.59 10.82 7.06
CA LEU A 109 10.34 11.48 7.45
C LEU A 109 9.66 10.76 8.62
N HIS A 110 9.60 9.43 8.61
CA HIS A 110 9.05 8.63 9.71
C HIS A 110 9.85 8.86 11.00
N CYS A 111 11.17 8.79 10.96
CA CYS A 111 12.03 9.05 12.12
C CYS A 111 11.83 10.48 12.67
N TYR A 112 11.77 11.50 11.80
CA TYR A 112 11.53 12.88 12.24
C TYR A 112 10.14 13.07 12.82
N ALA A 113 9.10 12.48 12.22
CA ALA A 113 7.74 12.52 12.76
C ALA A 113 7.70 11.92 14.17
N ARG A 114 8.30 10.74 14.38
CA ARG A 114 8.39 10.09 15.70
C ARG A 114 9.08 10.98 16.75
N GLN A 115 10.12 11.71 16.37
CA GLN A 115 10.79 12.67 17.26
C GLN A 115 9.90 13.89 17.54
N ALA A 116 9.27 14.44 16.50
CA ALA A 116 8.39 15.61 16.60
C ALA A 116 7.15 15.35 17.47
N PHE A 117 6.62 14.12 17.49
CA PHE A 117 5.55 13.73 18.43
C PHE A 117 5.98 13.84 19.88
N LYS A 118 7.24 13.50 20.20
CA LYS A 118 7.77 13.59 21.58
C LYS A 118 7.94 15.04 22.04
N SER A 119 8.27 15.94 21.11
CA SER A 119 8.45 17.37 21.38
C SER A 119 7.21 18.22 21.11
N ASN A 120 6.09 17.61 20.68
CA ASN A 120 4.86 18.29 20.28
C ASN A 120 5.08 19.37 19.21
N THR A 121 5.90 19.06 18.20
CA THR A 121 6.28 19.95 17.08
C THR A 121 5.93 19.36 15.71
N VAL A 122 5.01 18.40 15.67
CA VAL A 122 4.56 17.76 14.42
C VAL A 122 3.88 18.82 13.55
N PRO A 123 4.18 18.88 12.25
CA PRO A 123 3.44 19.75 11.32
C PRO A 123 1.95 19.40 11.31
N ASP A 124 1.09 20.42 11.37
CA ASP A 124 -0.38 20.23 11.41
C ASP A 124 -0.93 19.54 10.15
N ASP A 125 -0.23 19.66 9.03
CA ASP A 125 -0.62 19.08 7.74
C ASP A 125 -0.10 17.65 7.54
N LEU A 126 0.68 17.10 8.47
CA LEU A 126 1.17 15.73 8.38
C LEU A 126 0.02 14.73 8.59
N ILE A 127 -0.24 13.90 7.59
CA ILE A 127 -1.11 12.72 7.73
C ILE A 127 -0.23 11.52 8.09
N TYR A 128 -0.09 11.26 9.40
CA TYR A 128 0.82 10.24 9.89
C TYR A 128 0.48 8.83 9.39
N ASP A 129 -0.82 8.48 9.29
CA ASP A 129 -1.26 7.19 8.76
C ASP A 129 -0.77 6.97 7.31
N VAL A 130 -0.73 8.02 6.48
CA VAL A 130 -0.17 7.97 5.11
C VAL A 130 1.32 7.65 5.17
N LEU A 131 2.08 8.38 5.99
CA LEU A 131 3.52 8.16 6.12
C LEU A 131 3.84 6.73 6.58
N VAL A 132 3.10 6.23 7.57
CA VAL A 132 3.25 4.87 8.11
C VAL A 132 3.02 3.81 7.04
N GLN A 133 1.97 3.93 6.23
CA GLN A 133 1.65 2.94 5.20
C GLN A 133 2.65 2.95 4.03
N ARG A 134 3.16 4.12 3.66
CA ARG A 134 4.24 4.22 2.67
C ARG A 134 5.52 3.59 3.20
N HIS A 135 5.86 3.86 4.46
CA HIS A 135 7.00 3.24 5.14
C HIS A 135 6.87 1.72 5.19
N TYR A 136 5.68 1.22 5.55
CA TYR A 136 5.35 -0.21 5.56
C TYR A 136 5.61 -0.91 4.22
N ALA A 137 5.19 -0.30 3.11
CA ALA A 137 5.43 -0.87 1.79
C ALA A 137 6.92 -0.96 1.45
N PHE A 138 7.73 0.04 1.83
CA PHE A 138 9.18 -0.01 1.62
C PHE A 138 9.88 -1.03 2.52
N GLU A 139 9.51 -1.11 3.81
CA GLU A 139 10.03 -2.15 4.70
C GLU A 139 9.71 -3.55 4.15
N TRP A 140 8.50 -3.76 3.61
CA TRP A 140 8.16 -5.00 2.92
C TRP A 140 9.03 -5.29 1.70
N LEU A 141 9.30 -4.28 0.86
CA LEU A 141 10.17 -4.44 -0.32
C LEU A 141 11.61 -4.87 0.04
N HIS A 142 12.07 -4.59 1.26
CA HIS A 142 13.40 -4.98 1.73
C HIS A 142 13.41 -6.24 2.59
N SER A 143 12.26 -6.60 3.16
CA SER A 143 12.15 -7.71 4.09
C SER A 143 12.01 -9.06 3.38
N ARG A 144 12.22 -10.12 4.15
CA ARG A 144 11.81 -11.50 3.81
C ARG A 144 10.52 -11.91 4.52
N ASP A 145 9.95 -11.02 5.32
CA ASP A 145 8.72 -11.26 6.05
C ASP A 145 7.50 -11.24 5.13
N GLU A 146 6.47 -11.95 5.55
CA GLU A 146 5.17 -11.91 4.88
C GLU A 146 4.50 -10.56 5.08
N TRP A 147 3.58 -10.21 4.17
CA TRP A 147 2.93 -8.89 4.15
C TRP A 147 2.32 -8.49 5.49
N ASP A 148 1.73 -9.42 6.24
CA ASP A 148 1.05 -9.13 7.52
C ASP A 148 2.01 -9.08 8.72
N ASP A 149 3.28 -9.49 8.55
CA ASP A 149 4.25 -9.65 9.65
C ASP A 149 5.27 -8.51 9.74
N ILE A 150 5.21 -7.54 8.81
CA ILE A 150 6.13 -6.40 8.75
C ILE A 150 6.01 -5.55 10.01
N ARG A 151 7.18 -5.22 10.59
CA ARG A 151 7.30 -4.37 11.77
C ARG A 151 8.00 -3.07 11.44
N LEU A 152 7.46 -1.99 12.00
CA LEU A 152 8.04 -0.65 11.90
C LEU A 152 8.77 -0.30 13.21
N ASP A 153 9.75 -1.12 13.58
CA ASP A 153 10.50 -0.96 14.83
C ASP A 153 11.50 0.23 14.78
N THR A 154 11.56 0.92 13.65
CA THR A 154 12.43 2.06 13.33
C THR A 154 11.94 3.40 13.85
#